data_AF-A0A3M1MU57-F1
#
_entry.id   AF-A0A3M1MU57-F1
#
_cell.length_a   1.000
_cell.length_b   1.000
_cell.length_c   1.000
_cell.angle_alpha   90.00
_cell.angle_beta   90.00
_cell.angle_gamma   90.00
#
_symmetry.space_group_name_H-M   'P 1'
#
loop_
_entity.id
_entity.type
_entity.pdbx_description
1 polymer ?
#
loop_
_entity_poly.entity_id
_entity_poly.type
_entity_poly.pdbx_seq_one_letter_code
_entity_poly.pdbx_strand_id
1 'polypeptide(L)'
;MRLPTLRLAIGLTLSGFLFAQDPCGEGRIWYVKPGGCTGGAGCGSRTNPADIYWARNQACAVATPAAPHVIRLATGNYTLNNTLELCSNVYWDGGYDESQNWKKTNASNTILNRTTNNAETSWPPRLIGMRGVNISNFQIHDIVLNVQGYAPGVRPTNHGMSVYGIYLAGCSNYRIVRCEVNAGRGADGANGPNGTPGGNSGPGGNGGNGADRVGVCLTSSGTVAGGGAGGGGGWGG
;
A
#
# COMPACT_ATOMS: atom_id res chain seq x y z
N MET A 1 -45.80 48.73 52.80
CA MET A 1 -44.53 48.34 52.17
C MET A 1 -44.49 46.82 52.05
N ARG A 2 -44.73 46.29 50.85
CA ARG A 2 -44.67 44.84 50.57
C ARG A 2 -43.29 44.57 49.95
N LEU A 3 -42.45 43.79 50.63
CA LEU A 3 -41.22 43.26 50.03
C LEU A 3 -41.57 42.06 49.14
N PRO A 4 -41.12 42.00 47.87
CA PRO A 4 -41.26 40.80 47.06
C PRO A 4 -40.20 39.77 47.45
N THR A 5 -40.63 38.54 47.69
CA THR A 5 -39.77 37.38 47.89
C THR A 5 -39.15 36.96 46.55
N LEU A 6 -37.89 37.31 46.34
CA LEU A 6 -37.07 36.87 45.21
C LEU A 6 -36.69 35.39 45.43
N ARG A 7 -37.35 34.47 44.71
CA ARG A 7 -36.96 33.06 44.69
C ARG A 7 -35.81 32.87 43.71
N LEU A 8 -34.59 32.76 44.23
CA LEU A 8 -33.41 32.38 43.47
C LEU A 8 -33.47 30.87 43.18
N ALA A 9 -33.90 30.51 41.97
CA ALA A 9 -33.80 29.15 41.47
C ALA A 9 -32.33 28.90 41.05
N ILE A 10 -31.53 28.34 41.96
CA ILE A 10 -30.22 27.79 41.63
C ILE A 10 -30.46 26.52 40.82
N GLY A 11 -30.39 26.65 39.49
CA GLY A 11 -30.39 25.52 38.57
C GLY A 11 -29.14 24.68 38.81
N LEU A 12 -29.32 23.58 39.53
CA LEU A 12 -28.33 22.51 39.64
C LEU A 12 -28.13 21.95 38.23
N THR A 13 -27.06 22.37 37.57
CA THR A 13 -26.62 21.79 36.31
C THR A 13 -26.30 20.32 36.58
N LEU A 14 -27.23 19.46 36.17
CA LEU A 14 -27.06 18.01 36.14
C LEU A 14 -25.86 17.74 35.24
N SER A 15 -24.71 17.59 35.89
CA SER A 15 -23.43 17.30 35.27
C SER A 15 -23.63 15.97 34.55
N GLY A 16 -23.56 16.02 33.22
CA GLY A 16 -23.71 14.86 32.36
C GLY A 16 -22.79 13.75 32.84
N PHE A 17 -23.40 12.57 32.98
CA PHE A 17 -22.80 11.29 33.37
C PHE A 17 -21.31 11.18 33.03
N LEU A 18 -20.46 11.35 34.05
CA LEU A 18 -19.16 10.70 34.07
C LEU A 18 -19.45 9.20 34.17
N PHE A 19 -19.39 8.49 33.05
CA PHE A 19 -19.05 7.08 33.15
C PHE A 19 -17.65 7.05 33.78
N ALA A 20 -17.60 6.70 35.05
CA ALA A 20 -16.42 6.08 35.61
C ALA A 20 -16.10 4.87 34.71
N GLN A 21 -15.17 5.05 33.78
CA GLN A 21 -14.41 3.92 33.26
C GLN A 21 -13.65 3.36 34.46
N ASP A 22 -13.71 2.05 34.68
CA ASP A 22 -13.29 1.37 35.91
C ASP A 22 -12.02 1.96 36.57
N PRO A 23 -11.87 1.85 37.90
CA PRO A 23 -10.63 2.22 38.60
C PRO A 23 -9.38 1.44 38.12
N CYS A 24 -9.55 0.48 37.21
CA CYS A 24 -8.52 -0.32 36.53
C CYS A 24 -8.68 -0.32 34.97
N GLY A 25 -9.44 0.63 34.40
CA GLY A 25 -10.33 0.38 33.25
C GLY A 25 -9.78 0.27 31.83
N GLU A 26 -10.65 -0.30 30.98
CA GLU A 26 -10.51 -0.54 29.53
C GLU A 26 -10.42 0.75 28.70
N GLY A 27 -10.49 1.94 29.31
CA GLY A 27 -10.52 3.23 28.60
C GLY A 27 -9.38 3.48 27.61
N ARG A 28 -8.24 2.80 27.81
CA ARG A 28 -7.05 2.89 26.96
C ARG A 28 -6.76 1.62 26.17
N ILE A 29 -7.61 0.60 26.27
CA ILE A 29 -7.39 -0.70 25.63
C ILE A 29 -8.55 -1.00 24.68
N TRP A 30 -8.22 -1.19 23.41
CA TRP A 30 -9.16 -1.61 22.38
C TRP A 30 -8.98 -3.10 22.11
N TYR A 31 -10.03 -3.88 22.31
CA TYR A 31 -10.05 -5.31 21.98
C TYR A 31 -10.56 -5.48 20.55
N VAL A 32 -9.81 -6.23 19.74
CA VAL A 32 -10.03 -6.29 18.29
C VAL A 32 -10.00 -7.72 17.80
N LYS A 33 -10.98 -8.10 16.97
CA LYS A 33 -11.06 -9.43 16.35
C LYS A 33 -11.40 -9.35 14.86
N PRO A 34 -11.10 -10.41 14.07
CA PRO A 34 -11.53 -10.46 12.68
C PRO A 34 -13.06 -10.31 12.56
N GLY A 35 -13.53 -9.35 11.76
CA GLY A 35 -14.97 -9.11 11.59
C GLY A 35 -15.68 -8.57 12.84
N GLY A 36 -14.95 -7.90 13.74
CA GLY A 36 -15.53 -7.24 14.92
C GLY A 36 -16.49 -6.09 14.58
N CYS A 37 -17.04 -5.46 15.61
CA CYS A 37 -18.01 -4.37 15.44
C CYS A 37 -17.36 -3.13 14.79
N THR A 38 -18.17 -2.37 14.04
CA THR A 38 -17.74 -1.14 13.36
C THR A 38 -18.45 0.11 13.92
N GLY A 39 -18.82 0.08 15.20
CA GLY A 39 -19.52 1.16 15.89
C GLY A 39 -20.56 0.67 16.89
N GLY A 40 -21.20 1.60 17.59
CA GLY A 40 -22.21 1.34 18.61
C GLY A 40 -21.66 1.21 20.03
N ALA A 41 -22.58 1.12 21.00
CA ALA A 41 -22.23 1.05 22.41
C ALA A 41 -21.38 -0.19 22.73
N GLY A 42 -20.33 0.02 23.54
CA GLY A 42 -19.42 -1.06 23.95
C GLY A 42 -18.52 -1.59 22.84
N CYS A 43 -18.55 -1.03 21.62
CA CYS A 43 -17.68 -1.50 20.55
C CYS A 43 -16.20 -1.23 20.87
N GLY A 44 -15.39 -2.29 20.86
CA GLY A 44 -13.99 -2.26 21.29
C GLY A 44 -13.75 -2.78 22.72
N SER A 45 -14.81 -3.18 23.44
CA SER A 45 -14.68 -3.87 24.73
C SER A 45 -14.34 -5.35 24.55
N ARG A 46 -14.01 -6.04 25.65
CA ARG A 46 -13.79 -7.51 25.62
C ARG A 46 -14.99 -8.30 25.12
N THR A 47 -16.20 -7.83 25.43
CA THR A 47 -17.46 -8.54 25.13
C THR A 47 -18.04 -8.16 23.77
N ASN A 48 -17.65 -7.01 23.22
CA ASN A 48 -17.99 -6.59 21.86
C ASN A 48 -16.74 -6.04 21.14
N PRO A 49 -15.82 -6.92 20.72
CA PRO A 49 -14.54 -6.50 20.15
C PRO A 49 -14.73 -5.82 18.80
N ALA A 50 -13.92 -4.80 18.55
CA ALA A 50 -13.98 -3.99 17.35
C ALA A 50 -13.32 -4.63 16.13
N ASP A 51 -13.72 -4.18 14.94
CA ASP A 51 -12.91 -4.31 13.74
C ASP A 51 -11.60 -3.49 13.89
N ILE A 52 -10.54 -3.95 13.21
CA ILE A 52 -9.21 -3.35 13.30
C ILE A 52 -9.18 -1.90 12.84
N TYR A 53 -9.89 -1.53 11.77
CA TYR A 53 -9.89 -0.15 11.28
C TYR A 53 -10.73 0.76 12.17
N TRP A 54 -11.81 0.24 12.75
CA TRP A 54 -12.61 0.98 13.71
C TRP A 54 -11.79 1.31 14.97
N ALA A 55 -11.20 0.29 15.60
CA ALA A 55 -10.37 0.47 16.79
C ALA A 55 -9.18 1.40 16.53
N ARG A 56 -8.54 1.26 15.35
CA ARG A 56 -7.48 2.17 14.90
C ARG A 56 -7.97 3.62 14.89
N ASN A 57 -9.09 3.89 14.22
CA ASN A 57 -9.61 5.25 14.10
C ASN A 57 -9.92 5.86 15.47
N GLN A 58 -10.53 5.09 16.36
CA GLN A 58 -10.87 5.55 17.70
C GLN A 58 -9.61 5.78 18.56
N ALA A 59 -8.67 4.84 18.59
CA ALA A 59 -7.42 4.98 19.33
C ALA A 59 -6.59 6.18 18.84
N CYS A 60 -6.43 6.33 17.53
CA CYS A 60 -5.69 7.43 16.92
C CYS A 60 -6.29 8.80 17.21
N ALA A 61 -7.62 8.89 17.37
CA ALA A 61 -8.30 10.16 17.60
C ALA A 61 -8.05 10.74 19.00
N VAL A 62 -7.74 9.89 19.99
CA VAL A 62 -7.67 10.31 21.41
C VAL A 62 -6.32 10.06 22.08
N ALA A 63 -5.43 9.27 21.47
CA ALA A 63 -4.16 8.92 22.08
C ALA A 63 -3.22 10.13 22.21
N THR A 64 -2.63 10.27 23.40
CA THR A 64 -1.66 11.34 23.71
C THR A 64 -0.40 10.75 24.35
N PRO A 65 0.72 11.51 24.43
CA PRO A 65 1.92 11.01 25.10
C PRO A 65 1.70 10.64 26.58
N ALA A 66 0.80 11.34 27.28
CA ALA A 66 0.45 11.05 28.67
C ALA A 66 -0.58 9.91 28.81
N ALA A 67 -1.37 9.66 27.77
CA ALA A 67 -2.37 8.61 27.72
C ALA A 67 -2.25 7.82 26.41
N PRO A 68 -1.23 6.95 26.30
CA PRO A 68 -1.13 6.06 25.14
C PRO A 68 -2.24 5.01 25.17
N HIS A 69 -2.64 4.55 23.98
CA HIS A 69 -3.65 3.52 23.80
C HIS A 69 -3.02 2.22 23.31
N VAL A 70 -3.63 1.09 23.68
CA VAL A 70 -3.22 -0.24 23.26
C VAL A 70 -4.34 -0.87 22.44
N ILE A 71 -4.01 -1.37 21.26
CA ILE A 71 -4.89 -2.20 20.44
C ILE A 71 -4.45 -3.65 20.64
N ARG A 72 -5.27 -4.42 21.36
CA ARG A 72 -5.07 -5.86 21.58
C ARG A 72 -5.77 -6.64 20.49
N LEU A 73 -4.99 -7.33 19.68
CA LEU A 73 -5.48 -8.12 18.57
C LEU A 73 -5.63 -9.57 19.02
N ALA A 74 -6.81 -10.11 18.79
CA ALA A 74 -7.04 -11.54 18.92
C ALA A 74 -6.17 -12.33 17.93
N THR A 75 -5.90 -13.59 18.24
CA THR A 75 -5.33 -14.53 17.28
C THR A 75 -6.32 -14.78 16.14
N GLY A 76 -5.83 -14.94 14.92
CA GLY A 76 -6.67 -15.14 13.74
C GLY A 76 -6.20 -14.35 12.52
N ASN A 77 -6.96 -14.48 11.43
CA ASN A 77 -6.64 -13.85 10.14
C ASN A 77 -7.47 -12.58 9.93
N TYR A 78 -6.79 -11.45 9.77
CA TYR A 78 -7.38 -10.16 9.46
C TYR A 78 -7.13 -9.82 7.99
N THR A 79 -8.18 -9.55 7.23
CA THR A 79 -8.05 -9.11 5.83
C THR A 79 -7.98 -7.60 5.77
N LEU A 80 -6.86 -7.07 5.28
CA LEU A 80 -6.63 -5.63 5.09
C LEU A 80 -6.76 -5.29 3.61
N ASN A 81 -7.82 -4.56 3.25
CA ASN A 81 -8.03 -4.07 1.88
C ASN A 81 -7.46 -2.66 1.65
N ASN A 82 -6.98 -2.01 2.71
CA ASN A 82 -6.35 -0.71 2.68
C ASN A 82 -5.05 -0.74 3.48
N THR A 83 -4.16 0.20 3.24
CA THR A 83 -3.00 0.43 4.12
C THR A 83 -3.48 0.65 5.57
N LEU A 84 -2.85 -0.03 6.53
CA LEU A 84 -3.11 0.20 7.94
C LEU A 84 -2.24 1.35 8.45
N GLU A 85 -2.82 2.55 8.54
CA GLU A 85 -2.11 3.72 9.05
C GLU A 85 -1.91 3.62 10.57
N LEU A 86 -0.67 3.86 10.98
CA LEU A 86 -0.21 3.94 12.35
C LEU A 86 -0.30 5.38 12.84
N CYS A 87 -0.38 5.53 14.16
CA CYS A 87 -0.54 6.82 14.83
C CYS A 87 0.39 6.91 16.02
N SER A 88 0.72 8.15 16.42
CA SER A 88 1.51 8.39 17.62
C SER A 88 0.80 7.87 18.87
N ASN A 89 1.56 7.38 19.85
CA ASN A 89 1.05 6.95 21.15
C ASN A 89 0.07 5.76 21.10
N VAL A 90 0.12 4.96 20.03
CA VAL A 90 -0.70 3.75 19.88
C VAL A 90 0.21 2.53 19.82
N TYR A 91 -0.10 1.53 20.65
CA TYR A 91 0.63 0.26 20.71
C TYR A 91 -0.24 -0.86 20.15
N TRP A 92 0.31 -1.62 19.21
CA TRP A 92 -0.35 -2.74 18.56
C TRP A 92 0.23 -4.02 19.13
N ASP A 93 -0.62 -4.85 19.73
CA ASP A 93 -0.17 -6.04 20.45
C ASP A 93 -1.01 -7.26 20.06
N GLY A 94 -0.37 -8.23 19.42
CA GLY A 94 -0.98 -9.48 18.97
C GLY A 94 -0.88 -10.63 19.98
N GLY A 95 -1.51 -11.74 19.60
CA GLY A 95 -1.43 -13.01 20.34
C GLY A 95 -2.41 -13.15 21.49
N TYR A 96 -3.56 -12.47 21.47
CA TYR A 96 -4.58 -12.61 22.50
C TYR A 96 -5.64 -13.65 22.13
N ASP A 97 -6.04 -14.51 23.06
CA ASP A 97 -7.10 -15.50 22.83
C ASP A 97 -8.43 -15.02 23.45
N GLU A 98 -9.40 -14.64 22.60
CA GLU A 98 -10.74 -14.18 23.02
C GLU A 98 -11.47 -15.26 23.83
N SER A 99 -11.32 -16.54 23.46
CA SER A 99 -11.99 -17.66 24.14
C SER A 99 -11.45 -17.91 25.54
N GLN A 100 -10.22 -17.46 25.80
CA GLN A 100 -9.55 -17.57 27.09
C GLN A 100 -9.49 -16.21 27.81
N ASN A 101 -10.56 -15.42 27.69
CA ASN A 101 -10.71 -14.11 28.33
C ASN A 101 -9.54 -13.15 28.00
N TRP A 102 -9.13 -13.11 26.74
CA TRP A 102 -8.05 -12.25 26.24
C TRP A 102 -6.73 -12.46 26.98
N LYS A 103 -6.40 -13.73 27.24
CA LYS A 103 -5.07 -14.10 27.73
C LYS A 103 -4.09 -14.15 26.55
N LYS A 104 -2.88 -13.64 26.77
CA LYS A 104 -1.81 -13.75 25.77
C LYS A 104 -1.34 -15.19 25.63
N THR A 105 -1.19 -15.64 24.40
CA THR A 105 -0.85 -17.02 24.04
C THR A 105 0.24 -17.06 22.97
N ASN A 106 1.02 -18.14 22.97
CA ASN A 106 1.99 -18.47 21.93
C ASN A 106 1.52 -19.64 21.06
N ALA A 107 0.29 -20.14 21.29
CA ALA A 107 -0.26 -21.29 20.56
C ALA A 107 -0.77 -20.92 19.16
N SER A 108 -1.15 -19.66 18.96
CA SER A 108 -1.71 -19.14 17.72
C SER A 108 -1.24 -17.71 17.48
N ASN A 109 -1.17 -17.31 16.22
CA ASN A 109 -0.68 -15.99 15.82
C ASN A 109 -1.82 -15.02 15.47
N THR A 110 -1.56 -13.73 15.65
CA THR A 110 -2.32 -12.66 14.99
C THR A 110 -1.72 -12.43 13.60
N ILE A 111 -2.51 -12.63 12.55
CA ILE A 111 -2.05 -12.59 11.16
C ILE A 111 -2.81 -11.50 10.40
N LEU A 112 -2.09 -10.50 9.90
CA LEU A 112 -2.61 -9.43 9.07
C LEU A 112 -2.30 -9.73 7.60
N ASN A 113 -3.33 -9.88 6.77
CA ASN A 113 -3.21 -10.20 5.36
C ASN A 113 -3.64 -9.00 4.51
N ARG A 114 -2.67 -8.23 4.02
CA ARG A 114 -2.89 -7.10 3.11
C ARG A 114 -3.08 -7.62 1.68
N THR A 115 -4.25 -7.36 1.09
CA THR A 115 -4.58 -7.71 -0.30
C THR A 115 -3.99 -6.69 -1.28
N THR A 116 -4.09 -6.93 -2.59
CA THR A 116 -3.73 -5.93 -3.62
C THR A 116 -4.80 -4.86 -3.84
N ASN A 117 -5.93 -4.91 -3.12
CA ASN A 117 -7.01 -3.91 -3.26
C ASN A 117 -6.54 -2.53 -2.79
N ASN A 118 -7.07 -1.48 -3.42
CA ASN A 118 -6.78 -0.08 -3.08
C ASN A 118 -5.28 0.21 -2.95
N ALA A 119 -4.47 -0.30 -3.89
CA ALA A 119 -3.07 0.09 -3.99
C ALA A 119 -2.95 1.58 -4.36
N GLU A 120 -1.91 2.25 -3.86
CA GLU A 120 -1.65 3.65 -4.18
C GLU A 120 -1.03 3.70 -5.58
N THR A 121 -1.80 4.17 -6.58
CA THR A 121 -1.36 4.21 -7.98
C THR A 121 -0.74 5.54 -8.40
N SER A 122 -0.80 6.56 -7.53
CA SER A 122 -0.16 7.85 -7.75
C SER A 122 1.37 7.72 -7.70
N TRP A 123 2.07 8.54 -8.47
CA TRP A 123 3.53 8.49 -8.56
C TRP A 123 4.19 8.86 -7.22
N PRO A 124 5.10 8.03 -6.66
CA PRO A 124 5.45 6.67 -7.10
C PRO A 124 4.45 5.61 -6.59
N PRO A 125 3.98 4.69 -7.48
CA PRO A 125 2.96 3.73 -7.10
C PRO A 125 3.49 2.68 -6.13
N ARG A 126 2.66 2.28 -5.17
CA ARG A 126 3.05 1.40 -4.06
C ARG A 126 1.87 0.65 -3.45
N LEU A 127 2.15 -0.55 -2.96
CA LEU A 127 1.28 -1.29 -2.06
C LEU A 127 1.94 -1.34 -0.68
N ILE A 128 1.24 -0.91 0.36
CA ILE A 128 1.78 -0.86 1.73
C ILE A 128 0.88 -1.67 2.65
N GLY A 129 1.49 -2.50 3.50
CA GLY A 129 0.82 -3.18 4.61
C GLY A 129 0.48 -2.21 5.74
N MET A 130 1.50 -1.71 6.43
CA MET A 130 1.38 -0.75 7.53
C MET A 130 2.20 0.51 7.25
N ARG A 131 1.67 1.68 7.62
CA ARG A 131 2.30 2.98 7.30
C ARG A 131 2.39 3.89 8.52
N GLY A 132 3.57 4.45 8.77
CA GLY A 132 3.78 5.54 9.71
C GLY A 132 4.49 6.71 9.04
N VAL A 133 3.95 7.92 9.14
CA VAL A 133 4.57 9.13 8.59
C VAL A 133 4.52 10.25 9.63
N ASN A 134 5.68 10.76 10.03
CA ASN A 134 5.81 11.84 11.02
C ASN A 134 5.09 11.54 12.35
N ILE A 135 5.13 10.28 12.79
CA ILE A 135 4.55 9.83 14.07
C ILE A 135 5.63 9.40 15.06
N SER A 136 5.29 9.36 16.35
CA SER A 136 6.23 8.96 17.40
C SER A 136 5.58 8.15 18.51
N ASN A 137 6.41 7.44 19.29
CA ASN A 137 5.95 6.69 20.46
C ASN A 137 4.88 5.64 20.10
N PHE A 138 5.18 4.75 19.17
CA PHE A 138 4.28 3.66 18.79
C PHE A 138 5.01 2.31 18.85
N GLN A 139 4.25 1.23 19.00
CA GLN A 139 4.83 -0.10 19.15
C GLN A 139 4.03 -1.12 18.35
N ILE A 140 4.71 -2.13 17.81
CA ILE A 140 4.11 -3.26 17.08
C ILE A 140 4.72 -4.55 17.62
N HIS A 141 3.90 -5.41 18.21
CA HIS A 141 4.33 -6.58 18.96
C HIS A 141 3.55 -7.82 18.50
N ASP A 142 4.24 -8.94 18.31
CA ASP A 142 3.64 -10.27 18.17
C ASP A 142 2.61 -10.40 17.02
N ILE A 143 2.92 -9.80 15.86
CA ILE A 143 2.09 -9.80 14.66
C ILE A 143 2.83 -10.42 13.48
N VAL A 144 2.15 -11.28 12.74
CA VAL A 144 2.56 -11.71 11.39
C VAL A 144 1.87 -10.81 10.38
N LEU A 145 2.63 -10.12 9.53
CA LEU A 145 2.12 -9.28 8.46
C LEU A 145 2.50 -9.90 7.11
N ASN A 146 1.48 -10.31 6.35
CA ASN A 146 1.61 -10.76 4.98
C ASN A 146 1.06 -9.68 4.05
N VAL A 147 1.92 -9.11 3.22
CA VAL A 147 1.52 -8.20 2.14
C VAL A 147 1.57 -8.95 0.84
N GLN A 148 0.41 -9.09 0.20
CA GLN A 148 0.28 -9.77 -1.08
C GLN A 148 1.19 -9.11 -2.13
N GLY A 149 1.78 -9.93 -2.99
CA GLY A 149 2.52 -9.47 -4.16
C GLY A 149 1.68 -9.51 -5.43
N TYR A 150 2.21 -8.92 -6.49
CA TYR A 150 1.63 -9.06 -7.83
C TYR A 150 2.21 -10.26 -8.56
N ALA A 151 1.39 -10.93 -9.36
CA ALA A 151 1.85 -12.00 -10.25
C ALA A 151 2.73 -11.44 -11.38
N PRO A 152 3.65 -12.24 -11.95
CA PRO A 152 4.44 -11.82 -13.12
C PRO A 152 3.53 -11.32 -14.27
N GLY A 153 3.92 -10.22 -14.91
CA GLY A 153 3.16 -9.62 -16.02
C GLY A 153 1.97 -8.76 -15.61
N VAL A 154 1.62 -8.67 -14.32
CA VAL A 154 0.58 -7.76 -13.83
C VAL A 154 1.14 -6.34 -13.75
N ARG A 155 0.40 -5.37 -14.31
CA ARG A 155 0.81 -3.97 -14.45
C ARG A 155 -0.33 -3.04 -14.00
N PRO A 156 -0.50 -2.80 -12.69
CA PRO A 156 -1.57 -1.94 -12.18
C PRO A 156 -1.41 -0.48 -12.63
N THR A 157 -0.19 -0.07 -13.01
CA THR A 157 0.12 1.22 -13.60
C THR A 157 1.10 1.05 -14.76
N ASN A 158 1.36 2.11 -15.52
CA ASN A 158 2.44 2.10 -16.53
C ASN A 158 3.84 2.03 -15.92
N HIS A 159 3.96 2.28 -14.61
CA HIS A 159 5.20 2.18 -13.87
C HIS A 159 5.23 0.89 -13.04
N GLY A 160 6.44 0.45 -12.68
CA GLY A 160 6.60 -0.63 -11.70
C GLY A 160 6.07 -0.17 -10.34
N MET A 161 5.48 -1.10 -9.58
CA MET A 161 4.92 -0.81 -8.25
C MET A 161 5.72 -1.55 -7.19
N SER A 162 6.18 -0.81 -6.17
CA SER A 162 6.86 -1.42 -5.01
C SER A 162 5.86 -1.94 -4.00
N VAL A 163 6.19 -3.05 -3.33
CA VAL A 163 5.42 -3.61 -2.22
C VAL A 163 6.23 -3.44 -0.94
N TYR A 164 5.62 -2.80 0.06
CA TYR A 164 6.23 -2.58 1.38
C TYR A 164 5.42 -3.30 2.45
N GLY A 165 6.11 -4.05 3.32
CA GLY A 165 5.54 -4.57 4.55
C GLY A 165 5.13 -3.44 5.48
N ILE A 166 6.14 -2.76 6.03
CA ILE A 166 5.99 -1.60 6.89
C ILE A 166 6.77 -0.43 6.28
N TYR A 167 6.10 0.69 6.04
CA TYR A 167 6.71 1.93 5.57
C TYR A 167 6.73 2.96 6.69
N LEU A 168 7.93 3.40 7.08
CA LEU A 168 8.13 4.43 8.10
C LEU A 168 8.92 5.60 7.52
N ALA A 169 8.37 6.81 7.63
CA ALA A 169 9.05 8.04 7.21
C ALA A 169 8.95 9.09 8.32
N GLY A 170 10.08 9.69 8.71
CA GLY A 170 10.11 10.73 9.75
C GLY A 170 9.59 10.27 11.12
N CYS A 171 9.67 8.98 11.42
CA CYS A 171 9.15 8.40 12.67
C CYS A 171 10.22 8.31 13.77
N SER A 172 9.83 8.45 15.03
CA SER A 172 10.75 8.36 16.18
C SER A 172 10.16 7.56 17.36
N ASN A 173 11.01 7.11 18.28
CA ASN A 173 10.60 6.42 19.51
C ASN A 173 9.65 5.23 19.25
N TYR A 174 9.97 4.37 18.28
CA TYR A 174 9.13 3.23 17.95
C TYR A 174 9.80 1.91 18.26
N ARG A 175 8.98 0.87 18.45
CA ARG A 175 9.46 -0.49 18.69
C ARG A 175 8.69 -1.50 17.86
N ILE A 176 9.41 -2.37 17.16
CA ILE A 176 8.85 -3.52 16.43
C ILE A 176 9.47 -4.77 17.04
N VAL A 177 8.66 -5.62 17.66
CA VAL A 177 9.13 -6.75 18.49
C VAL A 177 8.42 -8.03 18.09
N ARG A 178 9.18 -9.09 17.82
CA ARG A 178 8.65 -10.44 17.50
C ARG A 178 7.56 -10.39 16.42
N CYS A 179 7.79 -9.57 15.40
CA CYS A 179 6.93 -9.50 14.24
C CYS A 179 7.58 -10.28 13.09
N GLU A 180 6.75 -10.96 12.31
CA GLU A 180 7.15 -11.55 11.03
C GLU A 180 6.54 -10.70 9.93
N VAL A 181 7.34 -10.28 8.94
CA VAL A 181 6.87 -9.40 7.87
C VAL A 181 7.26 -10.01 6.53
N ASN A 182 6.25 -10.48 5.82
CA ASN A 182 6.37 -11.08 4.49
C ASN A 182 5.82 -10.10 3.46
N ALA A 183 6.71 -9.43 2.72
CA ALA A 183 6.34 -8.55 1.62
C ALA A 183 6.44 -9.30 0.28
N GLY A 184 5.34 -9.31 -0.48
CA GLY A 184 5.30 -9.95 -1.79
C GLY A 184 6.06 -9.20 -2.89
N ARG A 185 6.09 -9.80 -4.08
CA ARG A 185 6.74 -9.24 -5.28
C ARG A 185 6.06 -7.94 -5.75
N GLY A 186 6.86 -6.95 -6.13
CA GLY A 186 6.40 -5.75 -6.85
C GLY A 186 5.79 -6.04 -8.23
N ALA A 187 5.04 -5.08 -8.77
CA ALA A 187 4.47 -5.18 -10.11
C ALA A 187 5.46 -4.71 -11.18
N ASP A 188 5.34 -5.25 -12.39
CA ASP A 188 6.23 -4.95 -13.50
C ASP A 188 5.85 -3.59 -14.14
N GLY A 189 6.84 -2.76 -14.48
CA GLY A 189 6.63 -1.50 -15.23
C GLY A 189 6.49 -1.73 -16.74
N ALA A 190 5.64 -0.96 -17.42
CA ALA A 190 5.24 -1.22 -18.81
C ALA A 190 6.44 -1.38 -19.76
N ASN A 191 6.28 -2.23 -20.77
CA ASN A 191 7.27 -2.36 -21.82
C ASN A 191 7.42 -1.02 -22.55
N GLY A 192 8.65 -0.68 -22.95
CA GLY A 192 8.88 0.43 -23.87
C GLY A 192 8.22 0.16 -25.23
N PRO A 193 7.99 1.22 -26.04
CA PRO A 193 7.57 1.04 -27.41
C PRO A 193 8.64 0.27 -28.19
N ASN A 194 8.21 -0.51 -29.18
CA ASN A 194 9.13 -1.10 -30.15
C ASN A 194 9.87 0.01 -30.90
N GLY A 195 11.13 -0.23 -31.27
CA GLY A 195 11.87 0.67 -32.15
C GLY A 195 11.20 0.80 -33.52
N THR A 196 11.42 1.93 -34.19
CA THR A 196 11.00 2.12 -35.58
C THR A 196 11.76 1.14 -36.47
N PRO A 197 11.09 0.40 -37.38
CA PRO A 197 11.78 -0.39 -38.38
C PRO A 197 12.79 0.48 -39.15
N GLY A 198 13.97 -0.07 -39.44
CA GLY A 198 14.95 0.62 -40.30
C GLY A 198 14.34 0.95 -41.66
N GLY A 199 14.77 2.04 -42.27
CA GLY A 199 14.32 2.42 -43.60
C GLY A 199 14.72 1.38 -44.65
N ASN A 200 13.84 1.15 -45.63
CA ASN A 200 14.18 0.34 -46.79
C ASN A 200 15.42 0.92 -47.49
N SER A 201 16.35 0.06 -47.94
CA SER A 201 17.45 0.47 -48.81
C SER A 201 16.89 1.07 -50.10
N GLY A 202 17.59 2.08 -50.65
CA GLY A 202 17.25 2.63 -51.96
C GLY A 202 17.29 1.55 -53.05
N PRO A 203 16.47 1.67 -54.11
CA PRO A 203 16.56 0.77 -55.26
C PRO A 203 17.98 0.81 -55.85
N GLY A 204 18.47 -0.33 -56.33
CA GLY A 204 19.73 -0.37 -57.07
C GLY A 204 19.68 0.51 -58.31
N GLY A 205 20.82 1.05 -58.73
CA GLY A 205 20.90 1.82 -59.97
C GLY A 205 20.47 0.99 -61.17
N ASN A 206 19.92 1.64 -62.20
CA ASN A 206 19.60 0.99 -63.46
C ASN A 206 20.85 0.27 -64.03
N GLY A 207 20.67 -0.94 -64.57
CA GLY A 207 21.71 -1.60 -65.34
C GLY A 207 22.12 -0.75 -66.54
N GLY A 208 23.41 -0.76 -66.89
CA GLY A 208 23.88 -0.11 -68.11
C GLY A 208 23.22 -0.73 -69.34
N ASN A 209 23.05 0.06 -70.40
CA ASN A 209 22.54 -0.44 -71.67
C ASN A 209 23.44 -1.57 -72.17
N GLY A 210 22.83 -2.71 -72.53
CA GLY A 210 23.56 -3.83 -73.12
C GLY A 210 24.23 -3.38 -74.42
N ALA A 211 25.53 -3.67 -74.56
CA ALA A 211 26.18 -3.52 -75.85
C ALA A 211 25.58 -4.55 -76.83
N ASP A 212 25.18 -4.09 -78.01
CA ASP A 212 24.76 -4.98 -79.09
C ASP A 212 25.85 -6.02 -79.33
N ARG A 213 25.50 -7.30 -79.10
CA ARG A 213 26.36 -8.42 -79.50
C ARG A 213 26.47 -8.40 -81.01
N VAL A 214 27.53 -7.79 -81.51
CA VAL A 214 28.17 -8.09 -82.80
C VAL A 214 27.14 -8.30 -83.92
N GLY A 215 26.55 -7.20 -84.38
CA GLY A 215 26.12 -7.05 -85.76
C GLY A 215 27.13 -6.14 -86.45
N VAL A 216 27.87 -6.69 -87.41
CA VAL A 216 28.93 -6.02 -88.18
C VAL A 216 28.55 -4.60 -88.61
N CYS A 217 29.50 -3.68 -88.42
CA CYS A 217 29.57 -2.27 -88.84
C CYS A 217 28.92 -1.22 -87.94
N LEU A 218 29.70 -0.61 -87.03
CA LEU A 218 29.64 0.83 -86.69
C LEU A 218 30.97 1.28 -86.05
N THR A 219 31.54 2.34 -86.62
CA THR A 219 32.84 2.95 -86.31
C THR A 219 32.75 4.02 -85.22
N SER A 220 32.17 3.72 -84.07
CA SER A 220 32.26 4.63 -82.92
C SER A 220 32.41 3.87 -81.61
N SER A 221 33.41 4.28 -80.85
CA SER A 221 33.92 3.73 -79.61
C SER A 221 32.92 3.82 -78.45
N GLY A 222 31.86 3.02 -78.48
CA GLY A 222 30.94 2.85 -77.36
C GLY A 222 31.57 1.96 -76.28
N THR A 223 32.06 2.56 -75.20
CA THR A 223 32.46 1.81 -74.00
C THR A 223 31.24 1.09 -73.41
N VAL A 224 31.37 -0.21 -73.13
CA VAL A 224 30.38 -0.99 -72.35
C VAL A 224 30.11 -0.28 -71.03
N ALA A 225 28.88 0.20 -70.82
CA ALA A 225 28.46 0.77 -69.55
C ALA A 225 28.35 -0.36 -68.52
N GLY A 226 29.21 -0.35 -67.50
CA GLY A 226 29.10 -1.25 -66.35
C GLY A 226 27.75 -1.07 -65.66
N GLY A 227 27.12 -2.18 -65.24
CA GLY A 227 25.86 -2.14 -64.49
C GLY A 227 25.96 -1.27 -63.24
N GLY A 228 24.90 -0.53 -62.92
CA GLY A 228 24.85 0.26 -61.68
C GLY A 228 25.10 -0.63 -60.46
N ALA A 229 25.89 -0.14 -59.51
CA ALA A 229 26.06 -0.83 -58.23
C ALA A 229 24.70 -0.99 -57.54
N GLY A 230 24.44 -2.18 -56.98
CA GLY A 230 23.25 -2.42 -56.18
C GLY A 230 23.17 -1.46 -55.00
N GLY A 231 21.95 -1.13 -54.56
CA GLY A 231 21.74 -0.27 -53.40
C GLY A 231 22.43 -0.85 -52.16
N GLY A 232 23.15 0.00 -51.41
CA GLY A 232 23.72 -0.41 -50.13
C GLY A 232 22.63 -0.87 -49.17
N GLY A 233 22.86 -1.99 -48.47
CA GLY A 233 21.93 -2.52 -47.48
C GLY A 233 21.64 -1.50 -46.38
N GLY A 234 20.40 -1.49 -45.89
CA GLY A 234 19.99 -0.63 -44.78
C GLY A 234 20.73 -0.97 -43.49
N TRP A 235 21.16 0.04 -42.74
CA TRP A 235 21.69 -0.13 -41.39
C TRP A 235 20.53 -0.48 -40.45
N GLY A 236 20.46 -1.75 -40.03
CA GLY A 236 19.48 -2.21 -39.05
C GLY A 236 19.79 -1.65 -37.66
N GLY A 237 18.75 -1.16 -36.97
CA GLY A 237 18.75 -0.86 -35.54
C GLY A 237 17.95 -1.90 -34.76
#